data_AF-A0A523P0C5-F1
#
_entry.id   AF-A0A523P0C5-F1
#
_cell.length_a   1.000
_cell.length_b   1.000
_cell.length_c   1.000
_cell.angle_alpha   90.00
_cell.angle_beta   90.00
_cell.angle_gamma   90.00
#
_symmetry.space_group_name_H-M   'P 1'
#
loop_
_entity.id
_entity.type
_entity.pdbx_description
1 polymer ?
#
loop_
_entity_poly.entity_id
_entity_poly.type
_entity_poly.pdbx_seq_one_letter_code
_entity_poly.pdbx_strand_id
1 'polypeptide(L)' 'MEEVKIDREAMGRLAKALAFICGPDHPTTVALKAAAENGSEQEITKARKLFLSLKTGDRRAAMTMLAD' A
#
# COMPACT_ATOMS: atom_id res chain seq x y z
N MET A 1 18.76 -5.50 -6.60
CA MET A 1 17.39 -5.42 -6.07
C MET A 1 16.63 -4.58 -7.08
N GLU A 2 15.92 -5.21 -8.01
CA GLU A 2 14.98 -4.48 -8.85
C GLU A 2 14.08 -3.72 -7.88
N GLU A 3 14.18 -2.38 -7.92
CA GLU A 3 13.16 -1.54 -7.35
C GLU A 3 11.88 -1.95 -8.06
N VAL A 4 11.12 -2.86 -7.45
CA VAL A 4 9.72 -3.04 -7.76
C VAL A 4 9.15 -1.64 -7.55
N LYS A 5 9.08 -0.87 -8.65
CA LYS A 5 8.41 0.40 -8.69
C LYS A 5 6.99 0.01 -8.38
N ILE A 6 6.62 0.16 -7.11
CA ILE A 6 5.21 0.12 -6.77
C ILE A 6 4.68 1.40 -7.40
N ASP A 7 4.36 1.29 -8.68
CA ASP A 7 3.91 2.41 -9.49
C ASP A 7 2.62 2.93 -8.86
N ARG A 8 2.29 4.18 -9.19
CA ARG A 8 1.11 4.88 -8.66
C ARG A 8 -0.16 4.02 -8.69
N GLU A 9 -0.32 3.22 -9.74
CA GLU A 9 -1.44 2.29 -9.90
C GLU A 9 -1.39 1.13 -8.89
N ALA A 10 -0.24 0.50 -8.70
CA ALA A 10 -0.05 -0.57 -7.71
C ALA A 10 -0.30 -0.07 -6.28
N MET A 11 0.12 1.16 -5.96
CA MET A 11 -0.21 1.82 -4.68
C MET A 11 -1.73 1.96 -4.49
N GLY A 12 -2.45 2.36 -5.54
CA GLY A 12 -3.91 2.51 -5.49
C GLY A 12 -4.64 1.18 -5.28
N ARG A 13 -4.17 0.11 -5.93
CA ARG A 13 -4.72 -1.24 -5.73
C ARG A 13 -4.41 -1.76 -4.31
N LEU A 14 -3.19 -1.56 -3.82
CA LEU A 14 -2.79 -1.88 -2.43
C LEU A 14 -3.65 -1.13 -1.41
N ALA A 15 -3.94 0.15 -1.64
CA ALA A 15 -4.79 0.95 -0.77
C ALA A 15 -6.22 0.38 -0.70
N LYS A 16 -6.81 -0.04 -1.82
CA LYS A 16 -8.14 -0.67 -1.84
C LYS A 16 -8.16 -1.99 -1.07
N ALA A 17 -7.16 -2.85 -1.28
CA ALA A 17 -7.05 -4.11 -0.57
C ALA A 17 -6.92 -3.90 0.95
N LEU A 18 -6.06 -2.94 1.37
CA LEU A 18 -5.91 -2.62 2.79
C LEU A 18 -7.11 -1.91 3.40
N ALA A 19 -7.85 -1.12 2.62
CA ALA A 19 -9.13 -0.57 3.06
C ALA A 19 -10.13 -1.67 3.40
N PHE A 20 -10.13 -2.78 2.64
CA PHE A 20 -10.97 -3.94 2.91
C PHE A 20 -10.50 -4.75 4.13
N ILE A 21 -9.19 -4.94 4.30
CA ILE A 21 -8.61 -5.77 5.38
C ILE A 21 -8.53 -5.03 6.71
N CYS A 22 -7.92 -3.84 6.71
CA CYS A 22 -7.61 -3.05 7.90
C CYS A 22 -8.59 -1.89 8.14
N GLY A 23 -9.40 -1.54 7.13
CA GLY A 23 -10.31 -0.40 7.15
C GLY A 23 -9.76 0.83 6.40
N PRO A 24 -10.66 1.72 5.95
CA PRO A 24 -10.31 2.91 5.17
C PRO A 24 -9.50 3.94 5.96
N ASP A 25 -9.69 4.01 7.28
CA ASP A 25 -9.02 4.97 8.18
C ASP A 25 -7.67 4.47 8.70
N HIS A 26 -7.25 3.26 8.31
CA HIS A 26 -5.97 2.72 8.76
C HIS A 26 -4.81 3.56 8.21
N PRO A 27 -3.80 3.94 9.02
CA PRO A 27 -2.74 4.86 8.61
C PRO A 27 -1.99 4.40 7.35
N THR A 28 -1.78 3.09 7.19
CA THR A 28 -1.17 2.52 5.98
C THR A 28 -2.06 2.65 4.75
N THR A 29 -3.38 2.47 4.89
CA THR A 29 -4.36 2.63 3.80
C THR A 29 -4.38 4.07 3.31
N VAL A 30 -4.42 5.03 4.23
CA VAL A 30 -4.40 6.47 3.91
C VAL A 30 -3.09 6.85 3.22
N ALA A 31 -1.94 6.36 3.72
CA ALA A 31 -0.64 6.65 3.12
C ALA A 31 -0.52 6.06 1.70
N LEU A 32 -1.00 4.83 1.47
CA LEU A 32 -1.00 4.23 0.14
C LEU A 32 -1.92 4.96 -0.83
N LYS A 33 -3.10 5.40 -0.36
CA LYS A 33 -4.02 6.21 -1.15
C LYS A 33 -3.39 7.56 -1.52
N ALA A 34 -2.77 8.25 -0.56
CA ALA A 34 -2.08 9.52 -0.80
C ALA A 34 -0.90 9.36 -1.77
N ALA A 35 -0.13 8.28 -1.64
CA ALA A 35 0.94 7.92 -2.58
C ALA A 35 0.38 7.65 -3.99
N ALA A 36 -0.77 6.98 -4.09
CA ALA A 36 -1.46 6.74 -5.36
C ALA A 36 -2.10 8.01 -5.95
N GLU A 37 -2.48 9.00 -5.14
CA GLU A 37 -3.11 10.24 -5.61
C GLU A 37 -2.07 11.28 -6.02
N ASN A 38 -1.03 11.49 -5.22
CA ASN A 38 -0.04 12.55 -5.44
C ASN A 38 1.23 12.06 -6.16
N GLY A 39 1.56 10.76 -6.09
CA GLY A 39 2.73 10.19 -6.75
C GLY A 39 4.08 10.73 -6.27
N SER A 40 4.11 11.47 -5.15
CA SER A 40 5.35 12.03 -4.61
C SER A 40 6.23 10.94 -4.01
N GLU A 41 7.54 10.97 -4.29
CA GLU A 41 8.52 9.98 -3.79
C GLU A 41 8.51 9.87 -2.26
N GLN A 42 8.27 10.97 -1.55
CA GLN A 42 8.16 10.99 -0.08
C GLN A 42 6.98 10.15 0.41
N GLU A 43 5.81 10.31 -0.22
CA GLU A 43 4.60 9.56 0.14
C GLU A 43 4.73 8.09 -0.26
N ILE A 44 5.33 7.79 -1.42
CA ILE A 44 5.65 6.44 -1.87
C ILE A 44 6.57 5.74 -0.85
N THR A 45 7.64 6.41 -0.42
CA THR A 45 8.59 5.87 0.54
C THR A 45 7.95 5.65 1.91
N LYS A 46 7.15 6.62 2.38
CA LYS A 46 6.42 6.53 3.64
C LYS A 46 5.38 5.41 3.63
N ALA A 47 4.58 5.32 2.58
CA ALA A 47 3.58 4.27 2.42
C ALA A 47 4.23 2.88 2.36
N ARG A 48 5.35 2.73 1.65
CA ARG A 48 6.13 1.48 1.61
C ARG A 48 6.66 1.11 2.99
N LYS A 49 7.20 2.07 3.75
CA LYS A 49 7.68 1.83 5.11
C LYS A 49 6.54 1.39 6.04
N LEU A 50 5.38 2.05 5.96
CA LEU A 50 4.20 1.68 6.73
C LEU A 50 3.69 0.30 6.34
N PHE A 51 3.66 -0.03 5.05
CA PHE A 51 3.28 -1.34 4.54
C PHE A 51 4.21 -2.45 5.04
N LEU A 52 5.52 -2.20 5.09
CA LEU A 52 6.48 -3.16 5.64
C LEU A 52 6.38 -3.32 7.16
N SER A 53 5.88 -2.30 7.88
CA SER A 53 5.62 -2.37 9.32
C SER A 53 4.31 -3.05 9.70
N LEU A 54 3.42 -3.35 8.73
CA LEU A 54 2.19 -4.08 9.00
C LEU A 54 2.48 -5.49 9.50
N LYS A 55 1.50 -6.08 10.21
CA LYS A 55 1.55 -7.49 10.56
C LYS A 55 1.65 -8.32 9.29
N THR A 56 2.42 -9.41 9.36
CA THR A 56 2.66 -10.27 8.20
C THR A 56 1.38 -10.84 7.61
N GLY A 57 0.34 -11.07 8.43
CA GLY A 57 -1.00 -11.48 7.99
C GLY A 57 -1.66 -10.46 7.07
N ASP A 58 -1.78 -9.20 7.51
CA ASP A 58 -2.42 -8.11 6.76
C ASP A 58 -1.68 -7.83 5.44
N ARG A 59 -0.34 -7.84 5.49
CA ARG A 59 0.50 -7.68 4.29
C ARG A 59 0.29 -8.82 3.28
N ARG A 60 0.24 -10.08 3.74
CA ARG A 60 -0.01 -11.22 2.86
C ARG A 60 -1.41 -11.16 2.27
N ALA A 61 -2.42 -10.87 3.08
CA ALA A 61 -3.80 -10.74 2.60
C ALA A 61 -3.91 -9.67 1.52
N ALA A 62 -3.29 -8.50 1.72
CA ALA A 62 -3.27 -7.43 0.73
C ALA A 62 -2.55 -7.83 -0.57
N MET A 63 -1.42 -8.56 -0.48
CA MET A 63 -0.71 -9.08 -1.65
C MET A 63 -1.48 -10.18 -2.39
N THR A 64 -2.20 -11.05 -1.67
CA THR A 64 -3.06 -12.07 -2.26
C THR A 64 -4.20 -11.46 -3.07
N MET A 65 -4.84 -10.40 -2.54
CA MET A 65 -5.89 -9.67 -3.27
C MET A 65 -5.40 -8.95 -4.54
N LEU A 66 -4.09 -8.79 -4.74
CA LEU A 66 -3.51 -8.21 -5.95
C LEU A 66 -3.09 -9.23 -6.99
N ALA A 67 -2.94 -10.49 -6.57
CA ALA A 67 -2.62 -11.61 -7.45
C ALA A 67 -3.89 -12.21 -8.11
N ASP A 68 -5.07 -11.75 -7.68
CA ASP A 68 -6.40 -12.06 -8.21
C ASP A 68 -6.85 -10.94 -9.18
#